data_AF-A0A447R962-F1
#
_entry.id   AF-A0A447R962-F1
#
_cell.length_a   1.000
_cell.length_b   1.000
_cell.length_c   1.000
_cell.angle_alpha   90.00
_cell.angle_beta   90.00
_cell.angle_gamma   90.00
#
_symmetry.space_group_name_H-M   'P 1'
#
loop_
_entity.id
_entity.type
_entity.pdbx_description
1 polymer ?
#
loop_
_entity_poly.entity_id
_entity_poly.type
_entity_poly.pdbx_seq_one_letter_code
_entity_poly.pdbx_strand_id
1 'polypeptide(L)' 'MYDNLKSLGITNPEDIDRYSLRQEANNDILKIYFKRIEVNLC' A
#
# COMPACT_ATOMS: atom_id res chain seq x y z
N MET A 1 -11.81 5.63 8.95
CA MET A 1 -11.82 4.44 8.06
C MET A 1 -10.53 4.50 7.26
N TYR A 2 -9.67 3.49 7.39
CA TYR A 2 -8.22 3.45 7.07
C TYR A 2 -7.24 3.92 8.17
N ASP A 3 -7.67 4.05 9.43
CA ASP A 3 -6.80 4.51 10.54
C ASP A 3 -5.63 3.55 10.79
N ASN A 4 -5.86 2.26 10.58
CA ASN A 4 -4.84 1.22 10.55
C ASN A 4 -3.80 1.43 9.42
N LEU A 5 -4.23 1.81 8.21
CA LEU A 5 -3.29 2.09 7.12
C LEU A 5 -2.46 3.35 7.40
N LYS A 6 -3.08 4.39 7.99
CA LYS A 6 -2.36 5.59 8.45
C LYS A 6 -1.30 5.25 9.51
N SER A 7 -1.62 4.37 10.46
CA SER A 7 -0.67 3.91 11.47
C SER A 7 0.53 3.15 10.88
N LEU A 8 0.37 2.57 9.68
CA LEU A 8 1.43 1.90 8.92
C LEU A 8 2.20 2.85 7.99
N GLY A 9 1.93 4.16 8.03
CA GLY A 9 2.57 5.18 7.20
C GLY A 9 1.95 5.36 5.82
N ILE A 10 0.78 4.76 5.55
CA ILE A 10 0.06 4.92 4.29
C ILE A 10 -0.89 6.10 4.43
N THR A 11 -0.45 7.27 3.96
CA THR A 11 -1.18 8.53 4.13
C THR A 11 -2.26 8.75 3.07
N ASN A 12 -2.04 8.21 1.86
CA ASN A 12 -2.90 8.35 0.69
C ASN A 12 -3.32 6.96 0.17
N PRO A 13 -4.35 6.33 0.74
CA PRO A 13 -4.84 5.03 0.29
C PRO A 13 -5.26 4.99 -1.20
N GLU A 14 -5.62 6.14 -1.78
CA GLU A 14 -5.98 6.32 -3.18
C GLU A 14 -4.82 6.10 -4.17
N ASP A 15 -3.57 6.19 -3.71
CA ASP A 15 -2.37 5.97 -4.52
C ASP A 15 -2.02 4.47 -4.66
N ILE A 16 -2.75 3.60 -3.94
CA ILE A 16 -2.56 2.15 -4.01
C ILE A 16 -3.07 1.64 -5.35
N ASP A 17 -2.17 1.08 -6.16
CA ASP A 17 -2.50 0.43 -7.42
C ASP A 17 -3.04 -0.98 -7.19
N ARG A 18 -2.37 -1.72 -6.30
CA ARG A 18 -2.68 -3.10 -5.99
C ARG A 18 -2.22 -3.46 -4.59
N TYR A 19 -2.94 -4.37 -3.94
CA TYR A 19 -2.50 -4.99 -2.70
C TYR A 19 -2.70 -6.51 -2.74
N SER A 20 -2.00 -7.23 -1.87
CA SER A 20 -2.23 -8.65 -1.62
C SER A 20 -2.02 -8.98 -0.15
N LEU A 21 -2.85 -9.88 0.36
CA LEU A 21 -2.75 -10.47 1.69
C LEU A 21 -2.41 -11.96 1.54
N ARG A 22 -1.38 -12.43 2.22
CA ARG A 22 -0.97 -13.84 2.23
C ARG A 22 -0.60 -14.24 3.65
N GLN A 23 -0.78 -15.53 3.96
CA GLN A 23 -0.32 -16.09 5.23
C GLN A 23 0.99 -16.83 5.02
N GLU A 24 1.97 -16.56 5.88
CA GLU A 24 3.29 -17.18 5.86
C GLU A 24 3.69 -17.59 7.27
N ALA A 25 3.85 -18.90 7.50
CA ALA A 25 4.25 -19.44 8.80
C ALA A 25 3.48 -18.83 9.99
N ASN A 26 2.14 -18.78 9.87
CA ASN A 26 1.20 -18.18 10.83
C ASN A 26 1.28 -16.65 11.00
N ASN A 27 1.93 -15.94 10.07
CA ASN A 27 1.92 -14.48 10.02
C ASN A 27 1.11 -14.00 8.82
N ASP A 28 0.30 -12.96 9.04
CA ASP A 28 -0.36 -12.25 7.95
C ASP A 28 0.61 -11.24 7.33
N ILE A 29 0.76 -11.32 6.01
CA ILE A 29 1.67 -10.49 5.23
C ILE A 29 0.84 -9.67 4.24
N LEU A 30 0.85 -8.35 4.45
CA LEU A 30 0.23 -7.37 3.56
C LEU A 30 1.31 -6.76 2.65
N LYS A 31 1.21 -6.97 1.33
CA LYS A 31 2.03 -6.29 0.32
C LYS A 31 1.19 -5.24 -0.40
N ILE A 32 1.74 -4.05 -0.57
CA ILE A 32 1.07 -2.92 -1.20
C ILE A 32 1.98 -2.39 -2.31
N TYR A 33 1.39 -2.19 -3.48
CA TYR A 33 2.04 -1.64 -4.66
C TYR A 33 1.44 -0.25 -4.91
N PHE A 34 2.29 0.76 -4.89
CA PHE A 34 1.91 2.12 -5.25
C PHE A 34 2.22 2.36 -6.72
N LYS A 35 1.42 3.22 -7.37
CA LYS A 35 1.73 3.67 -8.73
C LYS A 35 3.05 4.43 -8.70
N ARG A 36 3.92 4.16 -9.67
CA ARG A 36 5.05 5.05 -9.92
C ARG A 36 4.50 6.34 -10.49
N ILE A 37 4.70 7.44 -9.77
CA ILE A 37 4.42 8.78 -10.32
C ILE A 37 5.51 9.06 -11.35
N GLU A 38 5.14 9.03 -12.63
CA GLU A 38 6.02 9.47 -13.69
C GLU A 38 5.85 10.99 -13.84
N VAL A 39 6.81 11.74 -13.29
CA VAL A 39 6.85 13.19 -13.45
C VAL A 39 7.43 13.48 -14.83
N ASN A 40 6.56 13.75 -15.81
CA ASN A 40 6.99 14.33 -17.08
C ASN A 40 7.38 15.79 -16.82
N LEU A 41 8.69 16.04 -16.81
CA LEU A 41 9.23 17.39 -16.86
C LEU A 41 9.18 17.84 -18.33
N CYS A 42 8.19 18.65 -18.68
CA CYS A 42 8.17 19.42 -19.92
C CYS A 42 8.96 20.71 -19.75
#